data_AF-A0A3D1H5S6-F1
#
_entry.id   AF-A0A3D1H5S6-F1
#
_cell.length_a   1.000
_cell.length_b   1.000
_cell.length_c   1.000
_cell.angle_alpha   90.00
_cell.angle_beta   90.00
_cell.angle_gamma   90.00
#
_symmetry.space_group_name_H-M   'P 1'
#
loop_
_entity.id
_entity.type
_entity.pdbx_description
1 polymer ?
#
loop_
_entity_poly.entity_id
_entity_poly.type
_entity_poly.pdbx_seq_one_letter_code
_entity_poly.pdbx_strand_id
1 'polypeptide(L)'
;VDYYHKQLGNIMWNKCGMSRNEKGLKEAIEEIAALREDFWKNVSVPGGAYELNPELEKAGRVADFLELGELFAKDALDRNESCGGHFREESVEVGGPQDGEALRDDENYAYVAAWEYKGKPSEAVLHKEQLEFNDIKLTQRSYK
;
A
#
# COMPACT_ATOMS: atom_id res chain seq x y z
N VAL A 1 5.64 16.28 -14.59
CA VAL A 1 4.72 15.30 -13.96
C VAL A 1 5.18 13.84 -14.14
N ASP A 2 5.50 13.38 -15.36
CA ASP A 2 5.86 11.95 -15.62
C ASP A 2 7.01 11.40 -14.79
N TYR A 3 7.99 12.23 -14.47
CA TYR A 3 9.10 11.85 -13.60
C TYR A 3 8.60 11.28 -12.27
N TYR A 4 7.72 12.00 -11.57
CA TYR A 4 7.16 11.59 -10.28
C TYR A 4 6.31 10.32 -10.39
N HIS A 5 5.50 10.23 -11.45
CA HIS A 5 4.69 9.02 -11.67
C HIS A 5 5.58 7.78 -11.86
N LYS A 6 6.66 7.89 -12.64
CA LYS A 6 7.62 6.80 -12.84
C LYS A 6 8.38 6.45 -11.56
N GLN A 7 8.82 7.46 -10.80
CA GLN A 7 9.52 7.22 -9.53
C GLN A 7 8.61 6.50 -8.53
N LEU A 8 7.37 6.98 -8.35
CA LEU A 8 6.38 6.31 -7.51
C LEU A 8 6.15 4.87 -7.98
N GLY A 9 5.93 4.67 -9.28
CA GLY A 9 5.75 3.33 -9.85
C GLY A 9 6.92 2.38 -9.56
N ASN A 10 8.16 2.87 -9.63
CA ASN A 10 9.35 2.08 -9.28
C ASN A 10 9.41 1.72 -7.79
N ILE A 11 9.07 2.65 -6.89
CA ILE A 11 9.02 2.38 -5.45
C ILE A 11 7.97 1.30 -5.18
N MET A 12 6.75 1.49 -5.69
CA MET A 12 5.65 0.55 -5.50
C MET A 12 5.97 -0.84 -6.06
N TRP A 13 6.54 -0.91 -7.26
CA TRP A 13 6.91 -2.17 -7.91
C TRP A 13 7.96 -2.95 -7.11
N ASN A 14 9.01 -2.26 -6.65
CA ASN A 14 10.15 -2.92 -6.01
C ASN A 14 9.92 -3.25 -4.53
N LYS A 15 9.03 -2.51 -3.83
CA LYS A 15 8.91 -2.58 -2.37
C LYS A 15 7.50 -2.87 -1.85
N CYS A 16 6.48 -2.69 -2.68
CA CYS A 16 5.07 -2.88 -2.32
C CYS A 16 4.33 -3.84 -3.27
N GLY A 17 5.07 -4.58 -4.11
CA GLY A 17 4.55 -5.43 -5.16
C GLY A 17 3.85 -6.70 -4.66
N MET A 18 4.05 -7.81 -5.40
CA MET A 18 3.46 -9.10 -5.04
C MET A 18 3.97 -9.62 -3.70
N SER A 19 5.27 -9.50 -3.46
CA SER A 19 5.92 -9.86 -2.20
C SER A 19 6.33 -8.60 -1.45
N ARG A 20 6.21 -8.62 -0.12
CA ARG A 20 6.46 -7.48 0.75
C ARG A 20 7.22 -7.94 1.98
N ASN A 21 8.10 -7.09 2.48
CA ASN A 21 8.78 -7.29 3.76
C ASN A 21 8.84 -5.97 4.54
N GLU A 22 8.99 -6.07 5.86
CA GLU A 22 8.98 -4.94 6.80
C GLU A 22 9.98 -3.86 6.39
N LYS A 23 11.19 -4.28 6.00
CA LYS A 23 12.25 -3.36 5.58
C LYS A 23 11.84 -2.57 4.35
N GLY A 24 11.43 -3.26 3.28
CA GLY A 24 11.02 -2.63 2.02
C GLY A 24 9.85 -1.69 2.21
N LEU A 25 8.86 -2.08 3.02
CA LEU A 25 7.69 -1.25 3.32
C LEU A 25 8.06 0.03 4.08
N LYS A 26 8.93 -0.05 5.09
CA LYS A 26 9.44 1.14 5.80
C LYS A 26 10.17 2.09 4.86
N GLU A 27 11.07 1.57 4.03
CA GLU A 27 11.78 2.37 3.04
C GLU A 27 10.82 3.00 2.02
N ALA A 28 9.78 2.28 1.58
CA ALA A 28 8.79 2.81 0.65
C ALA A 28 8.00 3.99 1.25
N ILE A 29 7.62 3.91 2.53
CA ILE A 29 6.93 5.01 3.22
C ILE A 29 7.79 6.27 3.23
N GLU A 30 9.08 6.14 3.59
CA GLU A 30 10.02 7.26 3.63
C GLU A 30 10.28 7.86 2.23
N GLU A 31 10.54 7.00 1.23
CA GLU A 31 10.80 7.43 -0.15
C GLU A 31 9.59 8.11 -0.79
N ILE A 32 8.38 7.58 -0.58
CA ILE A 32 7.15 8.18 -1.13
C ILE A 32 6.84 9.51 -0.43
N ALA A 33 7.02 9.59 0.89
CA ALA A 33 6.84 10.85 1.62
C ALA A 33 7.79 11.94 1.10
N ALA A 34 9.08 11.61 0.89
CA ALA A 34 10.06 12.52 0.31
C ALA A 34 9.70 12.90 -1.13
N LEU A 35 9.28 11.95 -1.96
CA LEU A 35 8.86 12.18 -3.34
C LEU A 35 7.62 13.09 -3.42
N ARG A 36 6.68 12.92 -2.49
CA ARG A 36 5.46 13.76 -2.38
C ARG A 36 5.81 15.19 -1.99
N GLU A 37 6.72 15.38 -1.04
CA GLU A 37 7.21 16.72 -0.70
C GLU A 37 7.91 17.40 -1.88
N ASP A 38 8.75 16.67 -2.61
CA ASP A 38 9.44 17.19 -3.79
C ASP A 38 8.45 17.56 -4.90
N PHE A 39 7.43 16.72 -5.13
CA PHE A 39 6.36 16.99 -6.09
C PHE A 39 5.70 18.35 -5.83
N TRP A 40 5.27 18.61 -4.59
CA TRP A 40 4.61 19.88 -4.26
C TRP A 40 5.53 21.10 -4.38
N LYS A 41 6.83 20.92 -4.17
CA LYS A 41 7.82 22.00 -4.29
C LYS A 41 8.21 22.29 -5.75
N ASN A 42 8.31 21.24 -6.57
CA ASN A 42 9.09 21.30 -7.82
C ASN A 42 8.33 20.83 -9.07
N VAL A 43 7.09 20.34 -8.96
CA VAL A 43 6.35 19.89 -10.15
C VAL A 43 6.12 21.05 -11.13
N SER A 44 6.51 20.84 -12.39
CA SER A 44 6.15 21.72 -13.49
C SER A 44 4.91 21.21 -14.21
N VAL A 45 3.92 22.09 -14.37
CA VAL A 45 2.66 21.86 -15.08
C VAL A 45 2.55 22.91 -16.19
N PRO A 46 2.94 22.58 -17.43
CA PRO A 46 2.85 23.51 -18.55
C PRO A 46 1.38 23.71 -18.99
N GLY A 47 1.13 24.77 -19.75
CA GLY A 47 -0.19 25.15 -20.26
C GLY A 47 -0.66 26.52 -19.73
N GLY A 48 -1.73 27.03 -20.32
CA GLY A 48 -2.33 28.32 -19.99
C GLY A 48 -3.57 28.20 -19.07
N ALA A 49 -3.97 29.33 -18.48
CA ALA A 49 -5.14 29.40 -17.58
C ALA A 49 -6.50 29.35 -18.30
N TYR A 50 -6.53 29.55 -19.62
CA TYR A 50 -7.75 29.70 -20.43
C TYR A 50 -7.91 28.58 -21.46
N GLU A 51 -7.28 27.43 -21.21
CA GLU A 51 -7.38 26.23 -22.04
C GLU A 51 -7.63 25.00 -21.18
N LEU A 52 -8.19 23.95 -21.79
CA LEU A 52 -8.21 22.64 -21.17
C LEU A 52 -6.76 22.16 -21.03
N ASN A 53 -6.34 21.84 -19.79
CA ASN A 53 -4.95 21.46 -19.50
C ASN A 53 -4.85 20.00 -19.01
N PRO A 54 -4.57 19.03 -19.91
CA PRO A 54 -4.37 17.63 -19.53
C PRO A 54 -3.19 17.39 -18.58
N GLU A 55 -2.16 18.24 -18.61
CA GLU A 55 -1.02 18.11 -17.69
C GLU A 55 -1.39 18.50 -16.27
N LEU A 56 -2.34 19.43 -16.08
CA LEU A 56 -2.90 19.75 -14.77
C LEU A 56 -3.72 18.58 -14.22
N GLU A 57 -4.59 17.97 -15.03
CA GLU A 57 -5.35 16.77 -14.64
C GLU A 57 -4.43 15.60 -14.26
N LYS A 58 -3.35 15.43 -15.03
CA LYS A 58 -2.34 14.42 -14.76
C LYS A 58 -1.56 14.71 -13.48
N ALA A 59 -1.22 15.96 -13.21
CA ALA A 59 -0.57 16.36 -11.96
C ALA A 59 -1.47 16.06 -10.75
N GLY A 60 -2.76 16.37 -10.84
CA GLY A 60 -3.73 16.02 -9.80
C GLY A 60 -3.79 14.52 -9.52
N ARG A 61 -3.90 13.70 -10.56
CA ARG A 61 -3.88 12.23 -10.41
C ARG A 61 -2.58 11.70 -9.78
N VAL A 62 -1.44 12.26 -10.16
CA VAL A 62 -0.16 11.86 -9.56
C VAL A 62 -0.07 12.29 -8.09
N ALA A 63 -0.62 13.45 -7.72
CA ALA A 63 -0.72 13.86 -6.33
C ALA A 63 -1.56 12.86 -5.51
N ASP A 64 -2.72 12.44 -6.02
CA ASP A 64 -3.57 11.42 -5.39
C ASP A 64 -2.83 10.09 -5.24
N PHE A 65 -2.08 9.66 -6.26
CA PHE A 65 -1.31 8.41 -6.23
C PHE A 65 -0.16 8.47 -5.21
N LEU A 66 0.49 9.62 -5.03
CA LEU A 66 1.54 9.79 -4.04
C LEU A 66 0.99 9.63 -2.62
N GLU A 67 -0.18 10.22 -2.33
CA GLU A 67 -0.83 10.05 -1.03
C GLU A 67 -1.32 8.61 -0.81
N LEU A 68 -1.97 8.02 -1.82
CA LEU A 68 -2.44 6.64 -1.76
C LEU A 68 -1.28 5.64 -1.64
N GLY A 69 -0.16 5.87 -2.32
CA GLY A 69 1.02 5.01 -2.26
C GLY A 69 1.67 4.97 -0.87
N GLU A 70 1.81 6.13 -0.22
CA GLU A 70 2.31 6.22 1.17
C GLU A 70 1.35 5.49 2.12
N LEU A 71 0.04 5.69 1.96
CA LEU A 71 -0.97 5.01 2.76
C LEU A 71 -0.99 3.50 2.53
N PHE A 72 -0.83 3.06 1.28
CA PHE A 72 -0.77 1.64 0.91
C PHE A 72 0.42 0.95 1.60
N ALA A 73 1.60 1.57 1.54
CA ALA A 73 2.79 1.02 2.19
C ALA A 73 2.61 0.95 3.73
N LYS A 74 1.97 1.95 4.32
CA LYS A 74 1.62 1.97 5.75
C LYS A 74 0.62 0.88 6.14
N ASP A 75 -0.45 0.70 5.37
CA ASP A 75 -1.43 -0.38 5.58
C ASP A 75 -0.78 -1.76 5.47
N ALA A 76 0.02 -1.96 4.43
CA ALA A 76 0.75 -3.21 4.24
C ALA A 76 1.77 -3.50 5.36
N LEU A 77 2.35 -2.45 5.97
CA LEU A 77 3.24 -2.58 7.11
C LEU A 77 2.49 -2.97 8.38
N ASP A 78 1.34 -2.33 8.64
CA ASP A 78 0.47 -2.62 9.80
C ASP A 78 -0.09 -4.06 9.76
N ARG A 79 -0.50 -4.52 8.57
CA ARG A 79 -0.95 -5.90 8.35
C ARG A 79 0.24 -6.86 8.26
N ASN A 80 0.71 -7.36 9.40
CA ASN A 80 1.85 -8.28 9.51
C ASN A 80 1.43 -9.75 9.43
N GLU A 81 0.75 -10.12 8.35
CA GLU A 81 0.37 -11.50 8.00
C GLU A 81 0.41 -11.69 6.48
N SER A 82 0.25 -12.92 5.98
CA SER A 82 -0.08 -13.15 4.57
C SER A 82 -1.52 -13.63 4.40
N CYS A 83 -2.32 -12.87 3.64
CA CYS A 83 -3.71 -13.20 3.35
C CYS A 83 -4.09 -12.75 1.93
N GLY A 84 -4.48 -13.70 1.08
CA GLY A 84 -4.92 -13.40 -0.29
C GLY A 84 -3.81 -12.75 -1.14
N GLY A 85 -4.07 -11.55 -1.67
CA GLY A 85 -3.10 -10.78 -2.47
C GLY A 85 -2.11 -9.96 -1.65
N HIS A 86 -2.19 -10.00 -0.32
CA HIS A 86 -1.21 -9.41 0.60
C HIS A 86 -0.28 -10.50 1.10
N PHE A 87 0.95 -10.52 0.59
CA PHE A 87 1.95 -11.53 0.91
C PHE A 87 3.16 -10.88 1.61
N ARG A 88 3.38 -11.27 2.86
CA ARG A 88 4.50 -10.86 3.69
C ARG A 88 5.50 -12.00 3.74
N GLU A 89 6.75 -11.74 3.34
CA GLU A 89 7.83 -12.73 3.34
C GLU A 89 8.09 -13.29 4.74
N GLU A 90 7.79 -12.49 5.78
CA GLU A 90 7.89 -12.91 7.17
C GLU A 90 6.75 -13.83 7.64
N SER A 91 5.67 -13.94 6.87
CA SER A 91 4.45 -14.66 7.22
C SER A 91 4.13 -15.68 6.12
N VAL A 92 4.98 -16.69 6.01
CA VAL A 92 4.86 -17.77 5.02
C VAL A 92 5.08 -19.10 5.74
N GLU A 93 4.35 -20.13 5.34
CA GLU A 93 4.60 -21.50 5.81
C GLU A 93 6.00 -21.94 5.40
N VAL A 94 6.82 -22.38 6.36
CA VAL A 94 8.20 -22.84 6.10
C VAL A 94 8.31 -24.33 6.38
N GLY A 95 8.55 -25.10 5.32
CA GLY A 95 8.66 -26.55 5.37
C GLY A 95 7.31 -27.28 5.40
N GLY A 96 7.38 -28.60 5.27
CA GLY A 96 6.18 -29.46 5.21
C GLY A 96 5.36 -29.32 3.92
N PRO A 97 4.15 -29.92 3.87
CA PRO A 97 3.33 -29.95 2.66
C PRO A 97 2.87 -28.58 2.15
N GLN A 98 2.82 -27.57 3.02
CA GLN A 98 2.32 -26.22 2.74
C GLN A 98 3.42 -25.20 2.49
N ASP A 99 4.69 -25.63 2.35
CA ASP A 99 5.84 -24.74 2.20
C ASP A 99 5.64 -23.65 1.12
N GLY A 100 5.79 -22.37 1.48
CA GLY A 100 5.58 -21.25 0.57
C GLY A 100 4.14 -20.74 0.46
N GLU A 101 3.15 -21.42 1.05
CA GLU A 101 1.78 -20.91 1.16
C GLU A 101 1.71 -19.76 2.17
N ALA A 102 0.75 -18.86 1.96
CA ALA A 102 0.51 -17.73 2.86
C ALA A 102 0.17 -18.22 4.27
N LEU A 103 0.89 -17.70 5.28
CA LEU A 103 0.58 -17.92 6.69
C LEU A 103 -0.36 -16.80 7.16
N ARG A 104 -1.66 -17.11 7.21
CA ARG A 104 -2.72 -16.19 7.67
C ARG A 104 -2.82 -16.20 9.19
N ASP A 105 -3.08 -15.04 9.80
CA ASP A 105 -3.27 -14.88 11.24
C ASP A 105 -4.70 -14.40 11.54
N ASP A 106 -5.60 -15.39 11.68
CA ASP A 106 -7.02 -15.17 11.96
C ASP A 106 -7.28 -14.63 13.37
N GLU A 107 -6.34 -14.73 14.30
CA GLU A 107 -6.51 -14.22 15.67
C GLU A 107 -6.36 -12.70 15.72
N ASN A 108 -5.36 -12.17 15.00
CA ASN A 108 -5.04 -10.74 15.06
C ASN A 108 -5.59 -9.94 13.88
N TYR A 109 -5.81 -10.57 12.72
CA TYR A 109 -6.09 -9.86 11.45
C TYR A 109 -7.43 -10.19 10.78
N ALA A 110 -8.35 -10.87 11.49
CA ALA A 110 -9.74 -11.08 11.09
C ALA A 110 -10.60 -9.80 11.21
N TYR A 111 -10.17 -8.73 10.51
CA TYR A 111 -10.88 -7.46 10.44
C TYR A 111 -10.74 -6.82 9.06
N VAL A 112 -11.66 -5.91 8.73
CA VAL A 112 -11.50 -4.95 7.63
C VAL A 112 -10.94 -3.63 8.16
N ALA A 113 -10.06 -3.01 7.37
CA ALA A 113 -9.37 -1.78 7.69
C ALA A 113 -9.97 -0.60 6.93
N ALA A 114 -10.15 0.52 7.61
CA ALA A 114 -10.42 1.82 7.00
C ALA A 114 -9.47 2.86 7.59
N TRP A 115 -8.80 3.63 6.75
CA TRP A 115 -7.86 4.66 7.19
C TRP A 115 -8.47 6.05 7.04
N GLU A 116 -8.63 6.75 8.16
CA GLU A 116 -9.09 8.14 8.19
C GLU A 116 -7.94 9.08 7.90
N TYR A 117 -8.09 9.94 6.88
CA TYR A 117 -7.11 10.95 6.54
C TYR A 117 -7.13 12.13 7.55
N LYS A 118 -5.96 12.46 8.10
CA LYS A 118 -5.78 13.56 9.07
C LYS A 118 -4.94 14.73 8.54
N GLY A 119 -4.68 14.78 7.23
CA GLY A 119 -3.88 15.83 6.58
C GLY A 119 -2.59 15.33 5.95
N LYS A 120 -2.10 14.15 6.33
CA LYS A 120 -1.06 13.41 5.59
C LYS A 120 -1.16 11.89 5.84
N PRO A 121 -0.67 11.04 4.93
CA PRO A 121 -0.82 9.58 5.08
C PRO A 121 -0.15 9.00 6.34
N SER A 122 1.03 9.51 6.72
CA SER A 122 1.69 9.17 7.99
C SER A 122 0.83 9.40 9.23
N GLU A 123 -0.07 10.38 9.23
CA GLU A 123 -1.00 10.67 10.34
C GLU A 123 -2.34 9.96 10.24
N ALA A 124 -2.58 9.19 9.17
CA ALA A 124 -3.84 8.49 9.01
C ALA A 124 -4.14 7.56 10.20
N VAL A 125 -5.39 7.52 10.62
CA VAL A 125 -5.84 6.72 11.78
C VAL A 125 -6.56 5.47 11.28
N LEU A 126 -6.14 4.31 11.77
CA LEU A 126 -6.74 3.04 11.42
C LEU A 126 -8.00 2.79 12.25
N HIS A 127 -9.11 2.57 11.55
CA HIS A 127 -10.36 2.05 12.09
C HIS A 127 -10.48 0.59 11.66
N LYS A 128 -10.76 -0.29 12.63
CA LYS A 128 -10.92 -1.74 12.41
C LYS A 128 -12.36 -2.14 12.69
N GLU A 129 -12.96 -2.87 11.77
CA GLU A 129 -14.23 -3.57 11.98
C GLU A 129 -13.95 -5.08 11.98
N GLN A 130 -14.21 -5.72 13.13
CA GLN A 130 -13.95 -7.15 13.33
C GLN A 130 -14.93 -7.99 12.52
N LEU A 131 -14.42 -9.07 11.92
CA LEU A 131 -15.23 -9.99 11.14
C LEU A 131 -15.68 -11.17 12.01
N GLU A 132 -16.99 -11.39 12.08
CA GLU A 132 -17.59 -12.52 12.77
C GLU A 132 -18.08 -13.58 11.76
N PHE A 133 -17.63 -14.83 11.93
CA PHE A 133 -17.99 -15.94 11.04
C PHE A 133 -18.90 -16.94 11.78
N ASN A 134 -20.19 -16.93 11.45
CA ASN A 134 -21.20 -17.75 12.13
C ASN A 134 -21.41 -19.13 11.47
N ASP A 135 -21.39 -19.19 10.14
CA ASP A 135 -21.79 -20.38 9.38
C ASP A 135 -20.62 -21.22 8.88
N ILE A 136 -19.41 -20.67 8.87
CA ILE A 136 -18.22 -21.30 8.31
C ILE A 136 -17.05 -21.09 9.27
N LYS A 137 -16.36 -22.18 9.60
CA LYS A 137 -15.10 -22.11 10.33
C LYS A 137 -13.97 -21.70 9.39
N LEU A 138 -13.17 -20.72 9.79
CA LEU A 138 -11.98 -20.32 9.06
C LEU A 138 -10.98 -21.48 8.97
N THR A 139 -10.48 -21.72 7.77
CA THR A 139 -9.41 -22.68 7.49
C THR A 139 -8.32 -22.03 6.64
N GLN A 140 -7.09 -22.52 6.76
CA GLN A 140 -6.01 -22.18 5.84
C GLN A 140 -6.39 -22.64 4.42
N ARG A 141 -6.11 -21.81 3.41
CA ARG A 141 -6.30 -22.18 2.01
C ARG A 141 -4.96 -22.68 1.44
N SER A 142 -4.94 -23.91 0.92
CA SER A 142 -3.83 -24.48 0.13
C SER A 142 -4.17 -24.43 -1.34
N TYR A 143 -3.21 -24.08 -2.20
CA TYR A 143 -3.31 -24.30 -3.64
C TYR A 143 -2.49 -25.51 -4.13
N LYS A 144 -1.69 -26.09 -3.25
CA LYS A 144 -1.06 -27.40 -3.42
C LYS A 144 -2.04 -28.54 -3.16
#